data_AF-A0A0B8P6I5-F1
#
_entry.id   AF-A0A0B8P6I5-F1
#
_cell.length_a   1.000
_cell.length_b   1.000
_cell.length_c   1.000
_cell.angle_alpha   90.00
_cell.angle_beta   90.00
_cell.angle_gamma   90.00
#
_symmetry.space_group_name_H-M   'P 1'
#
loop_
_entity.id
_entity.type
_entity.pdbx_description
1 polymer ?
#
loop_
_entity_poly.entity_id
_entity_poly.type
_entity_poly.pdbx_seq_one_letter_code
_entity_poly.pdbx_strand_id
1 'polypeptide(L)' 'MAADTKEELLQAVVEHGTKVHGYEDTPEFRENIIKEFKEGTPPV' A
#
# COMPACT_ATOMS: atom_id res chain seq x y z
N MET A 1 -7.97 -6.16 7.62
CA MET A 1 -7.20 -5.00 8.10
C MET A 1 -7.77 -3.80 7.37
N ALA A 2 -8.25 -2.80 8.11
CA ALA A 2 -8.51 -1.47 7.55
C ALA A 2 -7.30 -0.60 7.92
N ALA A 3 -6.87 0.27 7.02
CA ALA A 3 -5.81 1.23 7.28
C ALA A 3 -6.45 2.60 7.44
N ASP A 4 -6.21 3.26 8.57
CA ASP A 4 -6.79 4.57 8.88
C ASP A 4 -5.86 5.70 8.39
N THR A 5 -4.61 5.38 8.10
CA THR A 5 -3.57 6.31 7.62
C THR A 5 -2.87 5.82 6.35
N LYS A 6 -2.22 6.74 5.64
CA LYS A 6 -1.40 6.40 4.46
C LYS A 6 -0.21 5.51 4.83
N GLU A 7 0.44 5.74 5.97
CA GLU A 7 1.53 4.86 6.41
C GLU A 7 1.05 3.43 6.68
N GLU A 8 -0.09 3.27 7.37
CA GLU A 8 -0.68 1.95 7.62
C GLU A 8 -1.08 1.25 6.34
N LEU A 9 -1.63 1.99 5.36
CA LEU A 9 -1.98 1.43 4.07
C LEU A 9 -0.74 0.96 3.31
N LEU A 10 0.33 1.76 3.30
CA LEU A 10 1.61 1.39 2.69
C LEU A 10 2.17 0.13 3.36
N GLN A 11 2.18 0.08 4.68
CA GLN A 11 2.66 -1.08 5.42
C GLN A 11 1.86 -2.34 5.10
N ALA A 12 0.52 -2.24 5.04
CA ALA A 12 -0.35 -3.37 4.72
C ALA A 12 -0.13 -3.88 3.29
N VAL A 13 0.05 -2.99 2.31
CA VAL A 13 0.34 -3.38 0.92
C VAL A 13 1.73 -4.02 0.80
N VAL A 14 2.75 -3.45 1.45
CA VAL A 14 4.11 -4.03 1.45
C VAL A 14 4.13 -5.41 2.11
N GLU A 15 3.43 -5.57 3.25
CA GLU A 15 3.30 -6.86 3.91
C GLU A 15 2.61 -7.90 3.02
N HIS A 16 1.53 -7.52 2.33
CA HIS A 16 0.83 -8.42 1.40
C HIS A 16 1.70 -8.75 0.17
N GLY A 17 2.33 -7.73 -0.44
CA GLY A 17 3.20 -7.90 -1.59
C GLY A 17 4.37 -8.84 -1.30
N THR A 18 4.99 -8.72 -0.13
CA THR A 18 6.10 -9.57 0.28
C THR A 18 5.64 -10.97 0.68
N LYS A 19 4.63 -11.11 1.53
CA LYS A 19 4.24 -12.42 2.10
C LYS A 19 3.38 -13.28 1.16
N VAL A 20 2.57 -12.66 0.30
CA VAL A 20 1.62 -13.37 -0.57
C VAL A 20 2.17 -13.49 -1.99
N HIS A 21 2.80 -12.44 -2.52
CA HIS A 21 3.32 -12.41 -3.89
C HIS A 21 4.84 -12.60 -3.99
N GLY A 22 5.57 -12.50 -2.87
CA GLY A 22 7.03 -12.67 -2.86
C GLY A 22 7.81 -11.48 -3.42
N TYR A 23 7.21 -10.29 -3.49
CA TYR A 23 7.91 -9.08 -3.90
C TYR A 23 8.99 -8.70 -2.88
N GLU A 24 10.09 -8.13 -3.36
CA GLU A 24 11.13 -7.60 -2.49
C GLU A 24 10.72 -6.21 -1.96
N ASP A 25 10.94 -5.98 -0.67
CA ASP A 25 10.67 -4.70 -0.03
C ASP A 25 11.81 -3.70 -0.34
N THR A 26 11.68 -3.02 -1.47
CA THR A 26 12.64 -2.00 -1.92
C THR A 26 12.07 -0.59 -1.82
N PRO A 27 12.92 0.45 -1.72
CA PRO A 27 12.46 1.84 -1.77
C PRO A 27 11.62 2.15 -3.02
N GLU A 28 12.05 1.64 -4.19
CA GLU A 28 11.34 1.84 -5.46
C GLU A 28 9.95 1.19 -5.45
N PHE A 29 9.82 -0.02 -4.88
CA PHE A 29 8.53 -0.67 -4.72
C PHE A 29 7.57 0.16 -3.85
N ARG A 30 8.07 0.68 -2.73
CA ARG A 30 7.29 1.56 -1.84
C ARG A 30 6.88 2.85 -2.54
N GLU A 31 7.79 3.50 -3.26
CA GLU A 31 7.48 4.72 -4.01
C GLU A 31 6.42 4.48 -5.09
N ASN A 32 6.48 3.35 -5.79
CA ASN A 32 5.49 2.99 -6.79
C ASN A 32 4.11 2.75 -6.15
N ILE A 33 4.03 2.08 -5.00
CA ILE A 33 2.77 1.92 -4.25
C ILE A 33 2.18 3.28 -3.87
N ILE A 34 3.00 4.19 -3.33
CA ILE A 34 2.53 5.51 -2.88
C ILE A 34 1.94 6.32 -4.05
N LYS A 35 2.54 6.25 -5.25
CA LYS A 35 2.03 6.94 -6.46
C LYS A 35 0.63 6.47 -6.86
N GLU A 36 0.29 5.22 -6.57
CA GLU A 36 -1.02 4.63 -6.90
C GLU A 36 -2.10 4.92 -5.85
N PHE A 37 -1.76 5.51 -4.70
CA PHE A 37 -2.74 5.87 -3.67
C PHE A 37 -3.65 7.00 -4.15
N LYS A 38 -4.96 6.75 -4.05
CA LYS A 38 -6.00 7.71 -4.41
C LYS A 38 -6.89 7.94 -3.20
N GLU A 39 -7.28 9.18 -2.96
CA GLU A 39 -8.33 9.46 -1.98
C GLU A 39 -9.64 8.89 -2.51
N GLY A 40 -10.29 8.07 -1.69
CA GLY A 40 -11.59 7.52 -2.03
C GLY A 40 -12.64 8.64 -2.05
N THR A 41 -13.47 8.66 -3.09
CA THR A 41 -14.68 9.49 -3.16
C THR A 41 -15.90 8.56 -3.12
N PRO A 42 -16.31 8.08 -1.93
CA PRO A 42 -17.53 7.28 -1.82
C PRO A 42 -18.72 8.09 -2.38
N PRO A 43 -19.60 7.47 -3.19
CA PRO A 43 -20.79 8.15 -3.71
C PRO A 43 -21.69 8.62 -2.55
N VAL A 44 -22.24 9.83 -2.69
CA VAL A 44 -23.20 10.45 -1.77
C VAL A 44 -24.61 9.90 -1.94
#